data_AF-A0A7K0V3M2-F1
#
_entry.id   AF-A0A7K0V3M2-F1
#
_cell.length_a   1.000
_cell.length_b   1.000
_cell.length_c   1.000
_cell.angle_alpha   90.00
_cell.angle_beta   90.00
_cell.angle_gamma   90.00
#
_symmetry.space_group_name_H-M   'P 1'
#
loop_
_entity.id
_entity.type
_entity.pdbx_description
1 polymer ?
#
loop_
_entity_poly.entity_id
_entity_poly.type
_entity_poly.pdbx_seq_one_letter_code
_entity_poly.pdbx_strand_id
1 'polypeptide(L)' 'SRYGLQAAIFTRDLGVAMKAAHTLDFGGVMVNEMPTFRIDQMPYGGVRDSGNTKEGPHYSVREMTEERMIVIQL' A
#
# COMPACT_ATOMS: atom_id res chain seq x y z
N SER A 1 10.04 -2.29 13.91
CA SER A 1 10.88 -1.38 13.09
C SER A 1 10.33 0.02 13.19
N ARG A 2 11.14 1.05 12.91
CA ARG A 2 10.65 2.43 12.72
C ARG A 2 9.96 2.61 11.36
N TYR A 3 10.35 1.78 10.40
CA TYR A 3 9.88 1.79 9.01
C TYR A 3 8.83 0.71 8.77
N GLY A 4 8.02 0.90 7.72
CA GLY A 4 6.92 0.02 7.34
C GLY A 4 6.59 0.09 5.84
N LEU A 5 7.60 -0.01 4.96
CA LEU A 5 7.38 0.07 3.51
C LEU A 5 6.75 -1.20 2.95
N GLN A 6 7.52 -2.29 2.88
CA GLN A 6 7.05 -3.61 2.46
C GLN A 6 7.64 -4.69 3.37
N ALA A 7 6.91 -5.78 3.53
CA ALA A 7 7.35 -6.99 4.18
C ALA A 7 7.07 -8.20 3.28
N ALA A 8 7.83 -9.27 3.45
CA ALA A 8 7.60 -10.53 2.76
C ALA A 8 7.67 -11.70 3.72
N ILE A 9 6.84 -12.71 3.46
CA ILE A 9 6.89 -14.01 4.15
C ILE A 9 6.89 -15.14 3.13
N PHE A 10 7.52 -16.26 3.49
CA PHE A 10 7.56 -17.46 2.65
C PHE A 10 6.93 -18.61 3.43
N THR A 11 5.79 -19.10 2.94
CA THR A 11 5.03 -20.16 3.60
C THR A 11 4.17 -20.90 2.59
N ARG A 12 3.93 -22.19 2.86
CA ARG A 12 2.94 -23.01 2.13
C ARG A 12 1.57 -23.06 2.84
N ASP A 13 1.51 -22.56 4.07
CA ASP A 13 0.30 -22.55 4.89
C ASP A 13 -0.49 -21.26 4.66
N LEU A 14 -1.73 -21.39 4.18
CA LEU A 14 -2.61 -20.26 3.89
C LEU A 14 -3.05 -19.52 5.16
N GLY A 15 -3.25 -20.22 6.28
CA GLY A 15 -3.61 -19.61 7.55
C GLY A 15 -2.50 -18.71 8.08
N VAL A 16 -1.25 -19.14 7.96
CA VAL A 16 -0.06 -18.32 8.27
C VAL A 16 0.02 -17.13 7.33
N ALA A 17 -0.21 -17.32 6.03
CA ALA A 17 -0.20 -16.25 5.04
C ALA A 17 -1.22 -15.15 5.37
N MET A 18 -2.47 -15.54 5.60
CA MET A 18 -3.56 -14.60 5.94
C MET A 18 -3.33 -13.92 7.29
N LYS A 19 -2.85 -14.66 8.30
CA LYS A 19 -2.51 -14.08 9.61
C LYS A 19 -1.42 -13.02 9.46
N ALA A 20 -0.37 -13.28 8.69
CA ALA A 20 0.68 -12.31 8.44
C ALA A 20 0.15 -11.07 7.71
N ALA A 21 -0.68 -11.24 6.67
CA ALA A 21 -1.29 -10.13 5.95
C ALA A 21 -2.15 -9.21 6.84
N HIS A 22 -2.80 -9.76 7.88
CA HIS A 22 -3.59 -8.97 8.83
C HIS A 22 -2.80 -8.39 10.00
N THR A 23 -1.68 -9.01 10.39
CA THR A 23 -0.94 -8.64 11.61
C THR A 23 0.28 -7.76 11.33
N LEU A 24 0.85 -7.84 10.13
CA LEU A 24 2.03 -7.06 9.75
C LEU A 24 1.63 -5.63 9.38
N ASP A 25 2.09 -4.66 10.16
CA ASP A 25 1.91 -3.23 9.94
C ASP A 25 2.87 -2.68 8.86
N PHE A 26 2.63 -2.96 7.58
CA PHE A 26 3.44 -2.51 6.45
C PHE A 26 2.56 -2.03 5.31
N GLY A 27 3.08 -1.14 4.47
CA GLY A 27 2.39 -0.65 3.28
C GLY A 27 2.04 -1.73 2.26
N GLY A 28 2.81 -2.81 2.21
CA GLY A 28 2.51 -4.03 1.46
C GLY A 28 3.09 -5.27 2.14
N VAL A 29 2.38 -6.39 2.04
CA VAL A 29 2.82 -7.69 2.53
C VAL A 29 2.80 -8.68 1.37
N MET A 30 3.98 -9.14 0.96
CA MET A 30 4.14 -10.18 -0.05
C MET A 30 4.14 -11.57 0.57
N VAL A 31 3.48 -12.52 -0.10
CA VAL A 31 3.50 -13.93 0.27
C VAL A 31 4.16 -14.70 -0.86
N ASN A 32 5.26 -15.39 -0.56
CA ASN A 32 6.08 -16.13 -1.52
C ASN A 32 6.61 -15.27 -2.67
N GLU A 33 6.84 -13.98 -2.43
CA GLU A 33 7.42 -13.05 -3.38
C GLU A 33 8.34 -12.05 -2.66
N MET A 34 9.36 -11.54 -3.37
CA MET A 34 10.34 -10.63 -2.82
C MET A 34 9.73 -9.22 -2.58
N PRO A 35 10.13 -8.49 -1.51
CA PRO A 35 9.61 -7.16 -1.21
C PRO A 35 10.16 -6.04 -2.13
N THR A 36 10.54 -6.41 -3.35
CA THR A 36 10.90 -5.51 -4.45
C THR A 36 9.86 -5.56 -5.57
N PHE A 37 8.91 -6.50 -5.49
CA PHE A 37 7.84 -6.61 -6.46
C PHE A 37 7.01 -5.32 -6.53
N ARG A 38 6.89 -4.81 -7.75
CA ARG A 38 6.13 -3.60 -8.08
C ARG A 38 5.50 -3.75 -9.44
N ILE A 39 4.23 -3.37 -9.53
CA ILE A 39 3.55 -3.14 -10.81
C ILE A 39 3.07 -1.70 -10.83
N ASP A 40 3.03 -1.07 -12.00
CA ASP A 40 2.76 0.37 -12.10
C ASP A 40 1.41 0.78 -11.50
N GLN A 41 0.39 -0.08 -11.62
CA GLN A 41 -0.98 0.22 -11.20
C GLN A 41 -1.25 0.03 -9.70
N MET A 42 -0.35 -0.63 -8.97
CA MET A 42 -0.60 -0.93 -7.55
C MET A 42 -0.43 0.31 -6.67
N PRO A 43 -1.14 0.39 -5.53
CA PRO A 43 -0.79 1.36 -4.49
C PRO A 43 0.59 1.04 -3.93
N TYR A 44 1.54 1.95 -4.09
CA TYR A 44 2.88 1.79 -3.53
C TYR A 44 3.21 2.89 -2.54
N GLY A 45 3.55 2.53 -1.31
CA GLY A 45 3.97 3.48 -0.29
C GLY A 45 3.91 2.83 1.08
N GLY A 46 4.63 3.39 2.05
CA GLY A 46 4.75 2.81 3.37
C GLY A 46 3.75 3.36 4.39
N VAL A 47 4.02 2.99 5.64
CA VAL A 47 3.48 3.62 6.85
C VAL A 47 4.65 4.06 7.74
N ARG A 48 4.36 4.86 8.78
CA ARG A 48 5.38 5.40 9.70
C ARG A 48 6.42 6.24 8.95
N ASP A 49 7.70 6.10 9.27
CA ASP A 49 8.78 6.82 8.62
C ASP A 49 9.03 6.37 7.17
N SER A 50 8.25 5.41 6.65
CA SER A 50 8.28 5.00 5.24
C SER A 50 7.28 5.76 4.36
N GLY A 51 6.62 6.78 4.89
CA GLY A 51 5.71 7.66 4.16
C GLY A 51 4.27 7.59 4.66
N ASN A 52 3.46 8.51 4.14
CA ASN A 52 2.07 8.73 4.55
C ASN A 52 1.06 8.75 3.36
N THR A 53 1.54 8.59 2.13
CA THR A 53 0.73 8.58 0.90
C THR A 53 1.01 7.32 0.07
N LYS A 54 0.30 7.16 -1.06
CA LYS A 54 0.54 6.06 -2.02
C LYS A 54 0.78 6.62 -3.43
N GLU A 55 1.79 6.08 -4.08
CA GLU A 55 2.04 6.20 -5.52
C GLU A 55 1.28 5.14 -6.33
N GLY A 56 1.35 5.28 -7.65
CA GLY A 56 0.63 4.50 -8.66
C GLY A 56 -0.37 5.41 -9.37
N PRO A 57 -0.59 5.32 -10.70
CA PRO A 57 -1.31 6.34 -11.47
C PRO A 57 -2.61 6.84 -10.84
N HIS A 58 -3.48 5.93 -10.41
CA HIS A 58 -4.75 6.26 -9.74
C HIS A 58 -4.58 6.96 -8.38
N TYR A 59 -3.61 6.51 -7.58
CA TYR A 59 -3.34 7.03 -6.24
C TYR A 59 -2.60 8.38 -6.32
N SER A 60 -1.60 8.48 -7.18
CA SER A 60 -0.87 9.72 -7.46
C SER A 60 -1.79 10.82 -7.98
N VAL A 61 -2.78 10.52 -8.83
CA VAL A 61 -3.77 11.53 -9.24
C VAL A 61 -4.53 12.07 -8.03
N ARG A 62 -4.94 11.21 -7.08
CA ARG A 62 -5.63 11.67 -5.86
C ARG A 62 -4.74 12.52 -4.96
N GLU A 63 -3.47 12.18 -4.83
CA GLU A 63 -2.51 12.92 -3.98
C GLU A 63 -1.98 14.20 -4.63
N MET A 64 -2.03 14.30 -5.96
CA MET A 64 -1.51 15.44 -6.73
C MET A 64 -2.61 16.35 -7.29
N THR A 65 -3.88 16.10 -6.96
CA THR A 65 -5.02 16.92 -7.38
C THR A 65 -5.94 17.22 -6.21
N GLU A 66 -6.70 18.30 -6.31
CA GLU A 66 -7.65 18.73 -5.29
C GLU A 66 -9.09 18.55 -5.78
N GLU A 67 -9.93 17.92 -4.96
CA GLU A 67 -11.36 17.81 -5.27
C GLU A 67 -12.04 19.17 -5.14
N ARG A 68 -12.80 19.56 -6.18
CA ARG A 68 -13.55 20.82 -6.18
C ARG A 68 -15.05 20.55 -6.23
N MET A 69 -15.75 20.90 -5.15
CA MET A 69 -17.21 20.88 -5.12
C MET A 69 -17.77 22.14 -5.79
N ILE A 70 -18.77 21.94 -6.66
CA ILE A 70 -19.51 23.02 -7.31
C ILE A 70 -21.00 22.78 -7.04
N VAL A 71 -21.68 23.78 -6.49
CA VAL A 71 -23.12 23.76 -6.25
C VAL A 71 -23.77 24.84 -7.10
N ILE A 72 -24.79 24.46 -7.87
CA ILE A 72 -25.55 25.36 -8.74
C ILE A 72 -27.01 25.30 -8.29
N GLN A 73 -27.56 26.43 -7.89
CA GLN A 73 -29.00 26.59 -7.64
C GLN A 73 -29.61 27.32 -8.84
N LEU A 74 -30.54 26.65 -9.53
CA LEU A 74 -31.29 27.19 -10.67
C LEU A 74 -32.59 27.87 -10.22
#